data_AF-A0AAU5BSL6-F1
#
_entry.id   AF-A0AAU5BSL6-F1
#
_cell.length_a   1.000
_cell.length_b   1.000
_cell.length_c   1.000
_cell.angle_alpha   90.00
_cell.angle_beta   90.00
_cell.angle_gamma   90.00
#
_symmetry.space_group_name_H-M   'P 1'
#
loop_
_entity.id
_entity.type
_entity.pdbx_description
1 polymer ?
#
loop_
_entity_poly.entity_id
_entity_poly.type
_entity_poly.pdbx_seq_one_letter_code
_entity_poly.pdbx_strand_id
1 'polypeptide(L)' 'MDTPTLHGLELSHGDHVGTDIQPDCCDQDMTPKPPARDMHTFKCDSCSTVVVIDSQGLVFDIR' A
#
# COMPACT_ATOMS: atom_id res chain seq x y z
N MET A 1 -2.45 -12.84 9.59
CA MET A 1 -2.72 -11.56 8.94
C MET A 1 -1.47 -11.24 8.18
N ASP A 2 -1.53 -11.25 6.85
CA ASP A 2 -0.38 -10.93 6.02
C ASP A 2 -0.26 -9.41 5.90
N THR A 3 0.86 -8.91 6.38
CA THR A 3 1.22 -7.49 6.39
C THR A 3 1.63 -7.07 4.97
N PRO A 4 1.19 -5.90 4.47
CA PRO A 4 1.72 -5.40 3.21
C PRO A 4 3.18 -5.02 3.39
N THR A 5 3.98 -5.29 2.37
CA THR A 5 5.41 -5.02 2.34
C THR A 5 5.76 -4.17 1.13
N LEU A 6 6.91 -3.53 1.17
CA LEU A 6 7.52 -2.87 0.03
C LEU A 6 8.98 -3.31 -0.04
N HIS A 7 9.36 -4.02 -1.10
CA HIS A 7 10.70 -4.60 -1.24
C HIS A 7 11.11 -5.49 -0.05
N GLY A 8 10.14 -6.23 0.53
CA GLY A 8 10.37 -7.11 1.68
C GLY A 8 10.42 -6.42 3.05
N LEU A 9 10.18 -5.11 3.12
CA LEU A 9 10.01 -4.38 4.38
C LEU A 9 8.52 -4.24 4.70
N GLU A 10 8.10 -4.62 5.91
CA GLU A 10 6.72 -4.45 6.36
C GLU A 10 6.34 -2.96 6.43
N LEU A 11 5.25 -2.60 5.78
CA LEU A 11 4.71 -1.25 5.81
C LEU A 11 3.95 -1.01 7.11
N SER A 12 4.18 0.15 7.68
CA SER A 12 3.51 0.66 8.88
C SER A 12 2.88 2.02 8.61
N HIS A 13 1.85 2.38 9.39
CA HIS A 13 1.28 3.73 9.36
C HIS A 13 2.36 4.78 9.61
N GLY A 14 2.42 5.79 8.75
CA GLY A 14 3.39 6.88 8.83
C GLY A 14 4.72 6.61 8.10
N ASP A 15 4.92 5.43 7.51
CA ASP A 15 6.10 5.16 6.70
C ASP A 15 6.10 6.03 5.43
N HIS A 16 7.27 6.56 5.08
CA HIS A 16 7.46 7.35 3.88
C HIS A 16 8.05 6.47 2.76
N VAL A 17 7.19 6.07 1.83
CA VAL A 17 7.49 5.16 0.74
C VAL A 17 7.65 5.85 -0.61
N GLY A 18 7.15 7.09 -0.73
CA GLY A 18 7.10 7.82 -2.00
C GLY A 18 5.82 7.55 -2.79
N THR A 19 5.67 8.23 -3.94
CA THR A 19 4.45 8.17 -4.76
C THR A 19 4.53 7.16 -5.91
N ASP A 20 5.74 6.76 -6.29
CA ASP A 20 6.00 5.77 -7.35
C ASP A 20 6.33 4.42 -6.72
N ILE A 21 5.32 3.81 -6.09
CA ILE A 21 5.49 2.56 -5.36
C ILE A 21 4.49 1.51 -5.82
N GLN A 22 4.91 0.25 -5.68
CA GLN A 22 4.11 -0.92 -5.98
C GLN A 22 4.30 -1.87 -4.78
N PRO A 23 3.42 -1.80 -3.76
CA PRO A 23 3.55 -2.62 -2.58
C PRO A 23 3.10 -4.05 -2.88
N ASP A 24 3.62 -4.98 -2.09
CA ASP A 24 3.47 -6.42 -2.25
C ASP A 24 2.76 -6.97 -1.01
N CYS A 25 1.88 -7.95 -1.16
CA CYS A 25 1.24 -8.62 -0.04
C CYS A 25 0.85 -10.04 -0.41
N CYS A 26 1.14 -11.03 0.46
CA CYS A 26 0.95 -12.45 0.17
C CYS A 26 1.72 -12.92 -1.08
N ASP A 27 2.99 -12.50 -1.22
CA ASP A 27 3.87 -12.85 -2.35
C ASP A 27 3.35 -12.44 -3.74
N GLN A 28 2.48 -11.43 -3.80
CA GLN A 28 1.98 -10.84 -5.04
C GLN A 28 1.91 -9.32 -4.95
N ASP A 29 2.00 -8.66 -6.10
CA ASP A 29 1.82 -7.22 -6.21
C ASP A 29 0.37 -6.84 -5.83
N MET A 30 0.20 -5.78 -5.04
CA MET A 30 -1.11 -5.25 -4.74
C MET A 30 -1.70 -4.50 -5.93
N THR A 31 -2.97 -4.75 -6.24
CA THR A 31 -3.67 -4.10 -7.36
C THR A 31 -3.92 -2.62 -7.04
N PRO A 32 -3.42 -1.66 -7.84
CA PRO A 32 -3.74 -0.25 -7.67
C PRO A 32 -5.22 0.02 -7.97
N LYS A 33 -5.86 0.83 -7.13
CA LYS A 33 -7.20 1.36 -7.37
C LYS A 33 -7.12 2.75 -7.99
N PRO A 34 -8.17 3.18 -8.71
CA PRO A 34 -8.23 4.54 -9.24
C PRO A 34 -7.94 5.56 -8.14
N PRO A 35 -7.02 6.52 -8.37
CA PRO A 35 -6.67 7.50 -7.35
C PRO A 35 -7.91 8.32 -6.97
N ALA A 36 -8.11 8.50 -5.67
CA ALA A 36 -9.19 9.32 -5.14
C ALA A 36 -8.58 10.46 -4.33
N ARG A 37 -8.83 11.71 -4.74
CA ARG A 37 -8.46 12.92 -3.98
C ARG A 37 -7.02 12.88 -3.45
N ASP A 38 -6.06 12.74 -4.36
CA ASP A 38 -4.63 12.77 -4.04
C ASP A 38 -4.15 11.61 -3.16
N MET A 39 -4.90 10.50 -3.11
CA MET A 39 -4.51 9.27 -2.43
C MET A 39 -4.34 8.12 -3.42
N HIS A 40 -3.23 7.39 -3.27
CA HIS A 40 -2.94 6.14 -3.94
C HIS A 40 -3.42 4.98 -3.07
N THR A 41 -4.38 4.21 -3.56
CA THR A 41 -4.92 3.06 -2.83
C THR A 41 -4.50 1.78 -3.53
N PHE A 42 -3.94 0.84 -2.79
CA PHE A 42 -3.55 -0.48 -3.26
C PHE A 42 -4.36 -1.53 -2.50
N LYS A 43 -4.81 -2.57 -3.21
CA LYS A 43 -5.55 -3.68 -2.60
C LYS A 43 -4.89 -5.01 -2.96
N CYS A 44 -4.59 -5.81 -1.95
CA CYS A 44 -4.24 -7.20 -2.12
C CYS A 44 -5.51 -8.02 -2.36
N ASP A 45 -5.58 -8.73 -3.48
CA ASP A 45 -6.77 -9.52 -3.81
C ASP A 45 -6.79 -10.89 -3.08
N SER A 46 -5.66 -11.38 -2.55
CA SER A 46 -5.61 -12.64 -1.79
C SER A 46 -6.11 -12.49 -0.35
N CYS A 47 -5.59 -11.52 0.41
CA CYS A 47 -5.96 -11.32 1.81
C CYS A 47 -6.94 -10.17 2.04
N SER A 48 -7.32 -9.43 0.98
CA SER A 48 -8.16 -8.23 1.05
C SER A 48 -7.56 -7.03 1.78
N THR A 49 -6.28 -7.07 2.16
CA THR A 49 -5.56 -5.93 2.74
C THR A 49 -5.56 -4.74 1.79
N VAL A 50 -5.77 -3.54 2.32
CA VAL A 50 -5.76 -2.27 1.61
C VAL A 50 -4.71 -1.37 2.23
N VAL A 51 -3.84 -0.79 1.39
CA VAL A 51 -2.88 0.24 1.78
C VAL A 51 -3.30 1.54 1.10
N VAL A 52 -3.31 2.64 1.86
CA VAL A 52 -3.58 3.98 1.36
C VAL A 52 -2.34 4.83 1.59
N ILE A 53 -1.88 5.48 0.53
CA ILE A 53 -0.72 6.37 0.54
C ILE A 53 -1.18 7.74 0.07
N ASP A 54 -0.77 8.79 0.75
CA ASP A 54 -1.09 10.15 0.36
C ASP A 54 -0.21 10.66 -0.80
N SER A 55 -0.46 11.88 -1.25
CA SER A 55 0.30 12.52 -2.32
C SER A 55 1.73 12.89 -1.95
N GLN A 56 2.10 12.80 -0.68
CA GLN A 56 3.47 12.99 -0.21
C GLN A 56 4.23 11.65 -0.17
N GLY A 57 3.55 10.53 -0.40
CA GLY A 57 4.15 9.20 -0.32
C GLY A 57 4.19 8.64 1.10
N LEU A 58 3.34 9.13 2.01
CA LEU A 58 3.19 8.60 3.36
C LEU A 58 2.08 7.56 3.41
N VAL A 59 2.33 6.45 4.11
CA VAL A 59 1.31 5.45 4.42
C VAL A 59 0.29 6.06 5.39
N PHE A 60 -0.89 6.36 4.87
CA PHE A 60 -2.00 6.98 5.59
C PHE A 60 -2.87 5.94 6.31
N ASP A 61 -3.13 4.80 5.68
CA ASP A 61 -3.99 3.74 6.24
C ASP A 61 -3.56 2.35 5.74
N ILE A 62 -3.83 1.33 6.55
CA ILE A 62 -3.60 -0.10 6.31
C ILE A 62 -4.73 -0.86 7.00
N ARG A 63 -5.51 -1.64 6.26
CA ARG A 63 -6.68 -2.37 6.80
C ARG A 63 -7.03 -3.64 6.04
#